data_AF-A0A4P6HHX2-F1
#
_entry.id   AF-A0A4P6HHX2-F1
#
_cell.length_a   1.000
_cell.length_b   1.000
_cell.length_c   1.000
_cell.angle_alpha   90.00
_cell.angle_beta   90.00
_cell.angle_gamma   90.00
#
_symmetry.space_group_name_H-M   'P 1'
#
loop_
_entity.id
_entity.type
_entity.pdbx_description
1 polymer ?
#
loop_
_entity_poly.entity_id
_entity_poly.type
_entity_poly.pdbx_seq_one_letter_code
_entity_poly.pdbx_strand_id
1 'polypeptide(L)'
;MAAHSRRLSLLELVELNPDADIAMSMDRIIQAAGVSRAEAVDRLNAAARRFGVRLAAGSAKELGLATFDKWLNPREGDYVPSVRALNLFCHVFGSAEPLDLLARSHGLGWRVIDGDDAKLLELARTEREIKLLRERKRKIEAGL
;
A
#
# COMPACT_ATOMS: atom_id res chain seq x y z
N MET A 1 15.43 -1.49 -21.85
CA MET A 1 15.28 -2.49 -20.76
C MET A 1 14.30 -3.53 -21.24
N ALA A 2 14.78 -4.72 -21.63
CA ALA A 2 13.90 -5.78 -22.14
C ALA A 2 13.05 -6.33 -20.98
N ALA A 3 11.74 -6.07 -21.02
CA ALA A 3 10.80 -6.74 -20.15
C ALA A 3 10.87 -8.24 -20.43
N HIS A 4 11.43 -9.01 -19.50
CA HIS A 4 11.37 -10.46 -19.53
C HIS A 4 9.88 -10.84 -19.54
N SER A 5 9.40 -11.34 -20.68
CA SER A 5 8.08 -11.95 -20.80
C SER A 5 8.10 -13.28 -20.05
N ARG A 6 7.94 -13.18 -18.73
CA ARG A 6 7.74 -14.34 -17.86
C ARG A 6 6.35 -14.87 -18.20
N ARG A 7 6.26 -16.07 -18.79
CA ARG A 7 4.99 -16.78 -18.90
C ARG A 7 4.48 -16.99 -17.47
N LEU A 8 3.47 -16.21 -17.10
CA LEU A 8 2.75 -16.42 -15.85
C LEU A 8 1.96 -17.73 -16.01
N SER A 9 2.17 -18.66 -15.10
CA SER A 9 1.34 -19.86 -14.97
C SER A 9 -0.11 -19.46 -14.67
N LEU A 10 -1.07 -20.36 -14.93
CA LEU A 10 -2.50 -20.11 -14.70
C LEU A 10 -2.83 -19.83 -13.20
N LEU A 11 -1.88 -20.12 -12.30
CA LEU A 11 -1.91 -19.84 -10.86
C LEU A 11 -1.21 -18.51 -10.49
N GLU A 12 -0.55 -17.86 -11.45
CA GLU A 12 -0.01 -16.51 -11.38
C GLU A 12 -0.93 -15.52 -12.10
N LEU A 13 -2.24 -15.78 -12.10
CA LEU A 13 -3.22 -14.77 -12.48
C LEU A 13 -3.11 -13.64 -11.46
N VAL A 14 -2.33 -12.63 -11.84
CA VAL A 14 -2.25 -11.36 -11.14
C VAL A 14 -3.65 -10.75 -11.19
N GLU A 15 -4.37 -10.78 -10.08
CA GLU A 15 -5.60 -10.00 -9.92
C GLU A 15 -5.19 -8.53 -9.82
N LEU A 16 -5.13 -7.87 -10.98
CA LEU A 16 -4.82 -6.44 -11.10
C LEU A 16 -5.88 -5.56 -10.44
N ASN A 17 -7.05 -6.12 -10.15
CA ASN A 17 -8.12 -5.46 -9.42
C ASN A 17 -8.15 -5.97 -7.96
N PRO A 18 -7.51 -5.26 -7.01
CA PRO A 18 -7.52 -5.60 -5.59
C PRO A 18 -8.70 -4.97 -4.82
N ASP A 19 -9.71 -4.42 -5.49
CA ASP A 19 -10.69 -3.53 -4.85
C ASP A 19 -11.48 -4.22 -3.71
N ALA A 20 -11.87 -5.48 -3.90
CA ALA A 20 -12.56 -6.26 -2.88
C ALA A 20 -11.68 -6.51 -1.65
N ASP A 21 -10.41 -6.85 -1.86
CA ASP A 21 -9.43 -7.07 -0.78
C ASP A 21 -9.13 -5.77 -0.02
N ILE A 22 -9.03 -4.65 -0.74
CA ILE A 22 -8.86 -3.32 -0.15
C ILE A 22 -10.07 -2.97 0.71
N ALA A 23 -11.30 -3.16 0.21
CA ALA A 23 -12.52 -2.91 0.98
C ALA A 23 -12.57 -3.75 2.26
N MET A 24 -12.24 -5.05 2.17
CA MET A 24 -12.16 -5.96 3.31
C MET A 24 -11.06 -5.58 4.30
N SER A 25 -9.89 -5.15 3.84
CA SER A 25 -8.80 -4.64 4.69
C SER A 25 -9.24 -3.38 5.43
N MET A 26 -9.84 -2.42 4.72
CA MET A 26 -10.34 -1.19 5.32
C MET A 26 -11.40 -1.46 6.39
N ASP A 27 -12.37 -2.36 6.14
CA ASP A 27 -13.39 -2.70 7.14
C ASP A 27 -12.75 -3.34 8.38
N ARG A 28 -11.84 -4.30 8.20
CA ARG A 28 -11.09 -4.91 9.33
C ARG A 28 -10.31 -3.88 10.14
N ILE A 29 -9.67 -2.92 9.49
CA ILE A 29 -8.92 -1.83 10.16
C ILE A 29 -9.87 -0.97 11.01
N ILE A 30 -11.05 -0.62 10.49
CA ILE A 30 -12.05 0.14 11.25
C ILE A 30 -12.55 -0.67 12.45
N GLN A 31 -12.84 -1.96 12.28
CA GLN A 31 -13.24 -2.83 13.39
C GLN A 31 -12.14 -2.91 14.47
N ALA A 32 -10.88 -3.09 14.07
CA ALA A 32 -9.75 -3.16 14.98
C ALA A 32 -9.48 -1.83 15.71
N ALA A 33 -9.76 -0.70 15.07
CA ALA A 33 -9.66 0.62 15.68
C ALA A 33 -10.73 0.87 16.75
N GLY A 34 -11.80 0.06 16.79
CA GLY A 34 -12.87 0.16 17.80
C GLY A 34 -13.71 1.44 17.69
N VAL A 35 -13.70 2.09 16.52
CA VAL A 35 -14.45 3.32 16.27
C VAL A 35 -15.74 3.03 15.52
N SER A 36 -16.75 3.87 15.72
CA SER A 36 -17.95 3.82 14.87
C SER A 36 -17.62 4.27 13.44
N ARG A 37 -18.41 3.84 12.46
CA ARG A 37 -18.23 4.30 11.06
C ARG A 37 -18.45 5.81 10.91
N ALA A 38 -19.37 6.39 11.68
CA ALA A 38 -19.57 7.84 11.72
C ALA A 38 -18.32 8.56 12.24
N GLU A 39 -17.74 8.07 13.34
CA GLU A 39 -16.51 8.62 13.89
C GLU A 39 -15.32 8.46 12.92
N ALA A 40 -15.22 7.33 12.23
CA ALA A 40 -14.20 7.13 11.19
C ALA A 40 -14.31 8.19 10.08
N VAL A 41 -15.53 8.48 9.61
CA VAL A 41 -15.81 9.54 8.63
C VAL A 41 -15.41 10.90 9.17
N ASP A 42 -15.74 11.22 10.42
CA ASP A 42 -15.37 12.48 11.05
C ASP A 42 -13.85 12.67 11.12
N ARG A 43 -13.11 11.62 11.53
CA ARG A 43 -11.64 11.62 11.57
C ARG A 43 -11.03 11.81 10.18
N LEU A 44 -11.57 11.12 9.17
CA LEU A 44 -11.14 11.26 7.77
C LEU A 44 -11.39 12.67 7.23
N ASN A 45 -12.59 13.22 7.43
CA ASN A 45 -12.92 14.57 6.99
C ASN A 45 -12.08 15.64 7.71
N ALA A 46 -11.83 15.47 9.02
CA ALA A 46 -10.94 16.35 9.76
C ALA A 46 -9.51 16.33 9.21
N ALA A 47 -8.97 15.14 8.95
CA ALA A 47 -7.65 14.99 8.33
C ALA A 47 -7.62 15.54 6.90
N ALA A 48 -8.68 15.34 6.12
CA ALA A 48 -8.82 15.82 4.74
C ALA A 48 -8.76 17.35 4.68
N ARG A 49 -9.48 18.04 5.58
CA ARG A 49 -9.40 19.51 5.72
C ARG A 49 -8.01 19.96 6.13
N ARG A 50 -7.38 19.27 7.08
CA ARG A 50 -6.03 19.61 7.59
C ARG A 50 -4.94 19.46 6.51
N PHE A 51 -5.01 18.42 5.69
CA PHE A 51 -3.99 18.07 4.72
C PHE A 51 -4.34 18.46 3.27
N GLY A 52 -5.50 19.08 3.04
CA GLY A 52 -5.95 19.49 1.70
C GLY A 52 -6.26 18.32 0.77
N VAL A 53 -6.69 17.17 1.30
CA VAL A 53 -7.01 15.97 0.51
C VAL A 53 -8.50 15.94 0.18
N ARG A 54 -8.83 15.72 -1.09
CA ARG A 54 -10.23 15.50 -1.52
C ARG A 54 -10.60 14.01 -1.36
N LEU A 55 -11.62 13.73 -0.57
CA LEU A 55 -12.11 12.36 -0.32
C LEU A 55 -13.20 11.89 -1.28
N ALA A 56 -14.12 12.77 -1.67
CA ALA A 56 -15.24 12.44 -2.54
C ALA A 56 -15.06 13.00 -3.96
N ALA A 57 -15.63 12.31 -4.95
CA ALA A 57 -15.75 12.82 -6.31
C ALA A 57 -16.95 13.79 -6.43
N GLY A 58 -16.93 14.66 -7.46
CA GLY A 58 -18.02 15.61 -7.73
C GLY A 58 -17.97 16.89 -6.89
N SER A 59 -19.14 17.46 -6.60
CA SER A 59 -19.32 18.73 -5.87
C SER A 59 -19.31 18.59 -4.35
N ALA A 60 -19.36 17.35 -3.84
CA ALA A 60 -19.34 17.08 -2.42
C ALA A 60 -18.02 17.53 -1.79
N LYS A 61 -18.11 18.37 -0.75
CA LYS A 61 -16.94 18.89 -0.03
C LYS A 61 -16.37 17.88 0.97
N GLU A 62 -17.19 16.95 1.44
CA GLU A 62 -16.87 16.01 2.51
C GLU A 62 -17.34 14.60 2.17
N LEU A 63 -16.68 13.60 2.78
CA LEU A 63 -17.07 12.20 2.69
C LEU A 63 -18.34 11.98 3.52
N GLY A 64 -19.38 11.42 2.91
CA GLY A 64 -20.60 11.02 3.62
C GLY A 64 -20.52 9.57 4.12
N LEU A 65 -21.28 9.26 5.17
CA LEU A 65 -21.37 7.92 5.76
C LEU A 65 -21.77 6.86 4.73
N ALA A 66 -22.77 7.14 3.89
CA ALA A 66 -23.22 6.22 2.85
C ALA A 66 -22.14 5.90 1.80
N THR A 67 -21.28 6.87 1.45
CA THR A 67 -20.16 6.63 0.54
C THR A 67 -19.08 5.81 1.23
N PHE A 68 -18.80 6.11 2.50
CA PHE A 68 -17.84 5.35 3.28
C PHE A 68 -18.29 3.89 3.49
N ASP A 69 -19.57 3.65 3.79
CA ASP A 69 -20.13 2.30 3.89
C ASP A 69 -19.92 1.49 2.61
N LYS A 70 -20.01 2.14 1.43
CA LYS A 70 -19.73 1.50 0.14
C LYS A 70 -18.24 1.21 -0.05
N TRP A 71 -17.34 2.11 0.39
CA TRP A 71 -15.88 1.84 0.36
C TRP A 71 -15.50 0.59 1.16
N LEU A 72 -16.26 0.27 2.21
CA LEU A 72 -16.01 -0.89 3.07
C LEU A 72 -16.72 -2.17 2.58
N ASN A 73 -17.54 -2.09 1.54
CA ASN A 73 -18.33 -3.21 1.04
C ASN A 73 -17.66 -3.86 -0.18
N PRO A 74 -17.12 -5.09 -0.08
CA PRO A 74 -16.44 -5.74 -1.21
C PRO A 74 -17.36 -6.08 -2.39
N ARG A 75 -18.69 -5.97 -2.21
CA ARG A 75 -19.67 -6.16 -3.30
C ARG A 75 -19.95 -4.88 -4.09
N GLU A 76 -19.47 -3.73 -3.62
CA GLU A 76 -19.68 -2.40 -4.21
C GLU A 76 -18.42 -1.93 -4.94
N GLY A 77 -17.93 -2.74 -5.91
CA GLY A 77 -16.66 -2.51 -6.61
C GLY A 77 -16.57 -1.20 -7.41
N ASP A 78 -17.68 -0.53 -7.66
CA ASP A 78 -17.69 0.79 -8.31
C ASP A 78 -17.30 1.94 -7.36
N TYR A 79 -17.28 1.68 -6.04
CA TYR A 79 -17.07 2.68 -4.99
C TYR A 79 -15.70 2.51 -4.34
N VAL A 80 -14.66 2.83 -5.09
CA VAL A 80 -13.28 2.75 -4.62
C VAL A 80 -12.76 4.14 -4.23
N PRO A 81 -12.12 4.31 -3.07
CA PRO A 81 -11.45 5.57 -2.74
C PRO A 81 -10.34 5.86 -3.75
N SER A 82 -10.16 7.13 -4.11
CA SER A 82 -8.98 7.53 -4.88
C SER A 82 -7.68 7.18 -4.14
N VAL A 83 -6.56 7.01 -4.85
CA VAL A 83 -5.25 6.72 -4.22
C VAL A 83 -4.88 7.73 -3.12
N ARG A 84 -5.24 9.01 -3.28
CA ARG A 84 -5.00 10.03 -2.25
C ARG A 84 -5.88 9.83 -1.02
N ALA A 85 -7.14 9.43 -1.21
CA ALA A 85 -8.05 9.13 -0.12
C ALA A 85 -7.63 7.84 0.62
N LEU A 86 -7.18 6.82 -0.11
CA LEU A 86 -6.64 5.59 0.44
C LEU A 86 -5.37 5.86 1.27
N ASN A 87 -4.48 6.72 0.78
CA ASN A 87 -3.31 7.16 1.53
C ASN A 87 -3.70 7.91 2.82
N LEU A 88 -4.70 8.80 2.75
CA LEU A 88 -5.19 9.49 3.95
C LEU A 88 -5.79 8.52 4.96
N PHE A 89 -6.55 7.52 4.50
CA PHE A 89 -7.07 6.45 5.35
C PHE A 89 -5.95 5.72 6.08
N CYS A 90 -4.92 5.29 5.34
CA CYS A 90 -3.76 4.61 5.91
C CYS A 90 -3.06 5.46 6.98
N HIS A 91 -2.93 6.77 6.73
CA HIS A 91 -2.37 7.71 7.69
C HIS A 91 -3.23 7.85 8.95
N VAL A 92 -4.54 8.00 8.81
CA VAL A 92 -5.48 8.22 9.94
C VAL A 92 -5.57 6.99 10.84
N PHE A 93 -5.54 5.79 10.26
CA PHE A 93 -5.70 4.54 11.01
C PHE A 93 -4.39 3.78 11.25
N GLY A 94 -3.24 4.35 10.87
CA GLY A 94 -1.92 3.82 11.19
C GLY A 94 -1.61 2.46 10.55
N SER A 95 -2.15 2.19 9.37
CA SER A 95 -1.90 0.93 8.64
C SER A 95 -1.63 1.20 7.17
N ALA A 96 -0.52 0.67 6.65
CA ALA A 96 -0.19 0.71 5.23
C ALA A 96 -0.83 -0.43 4.42
N GLU A 97 -1.55 -1.37 5.06
CA GLU A 97 -2.07 -2.59 4.42
C GLU A 97 -2.87 -2.30 3.13
N PRO A 98 -3.80 -1.33 3.08
CA PRO A 98 -4.55 -1.07 1.85
C PRO A 98 -3.67 -0.60 0.68
N LEU A 99 -2.63 0.21 0.95
CA LEU A 99 -1.65 0.61 -0.06
C LEU A 99 -0.73 -0.55 -0.45
N ASP A 100 -0.37 -1.41 0.50
CA ASP A 100 0.44 -2.61 0.23
C ASP A 100 -0.31 -3.61 -0.65
N LEU A 101 -1.61 -3.80 -0.44
CA LEU A 101 -2.48 -4.60 -1.32
C LEU A 101 -2.48 -4.05 -2.75
N LEU A 102 -2.64 -2.72 -2.90
CA LEU A 102 -2.55 -2.06 -4.21
C LEU A 102 -1.18 -2.22 -4.86
N ALA A 103 -0.09 -2.17 -4.10
CA ALA A 103 1.26 -2.39 -4.64
C ALA A 103 1.47 -3.85 -5.08
N ARG A 104 1.02 -4.80 -4.28
CA ARG A 104 1.14 -6.24 -4.55
C ARG A 104 0.33 -6.68 -5.77
N SER A 105 -0.80 -6.03 -6.05
CA SER A 105 -1.62 -6.33 -7.22
C SER A 105 -0.87 -6.14 -8.54
N HIS A 106 0.26 -5.44 -8.56
CA HIS A 106 1.12 -5.35 -9.75
C HIS A 106 1.80 -6.70 -10.10
N GLY A 107 1.93 -7.64 -9.15
CA GLY A 107 2.52 -8.96 -9.41
C GLY A 107 4.05 -8.99 -9.63
N LEU A 108 4.75 -7.87 -9.50
CA LEU A 108 6.21 -7.77 -9.61
C LEU A 108 6.94 -7.87 -8.26
N GLY A 109 6.24 -8.30 -7.20
CA GLY A 109 6.79 -8.38 -5.84
C GLY A 109 6.96 -7.02 -5.16
N TRP A 110 6.22 -6.01 -5.60
CA TRP A 110 6.21 -4.69 -4.96
C TRP A 110 5.50 -4.74 -3.62
N ARG A 111 5.97 -3.89 -2.71
CA ARG A 111 5.53 -3.82 -1.31
C ARG A 111 5.63 -2.39 -0.82
N VAL A 112 4.72 -2.00 0.05
CA VAL A 112 4.85 -0.79 0.86
C VAL A 112 5.58 -1.18 2.14
N ILE A 113 6.68 -0.50 2.43
CA ILE A 113 7.49 -0.69 3.64
C ILE A 113 7.58 0.63 4.38
N ASP A 114 7.71 0.56 5.70
CA ASP A 114 7.93 1.75 6.53
C ASP A 114 9.41 2.16 6.55
N GLY A 115 9.70 3.20 7.33
CA GLY A 115 11.05 3.73 7.46
C GLY A 115 12.03 2.77 8.16
N ASP A 116 11.56 1.84 8.99
CA ASP A 116 12.44 0.91 9.70
C ASP A 116 12.80 -0.27 8.79
N ASP A 117 11.83 -0.83 8.08
CA ASP A 117 12.07 -1.81 7.02
C ASP A 117 12.98 -1.24 5.90
N ALA A 118 12.82 0.04 5.56
CA ALA A 118 13.69 0.70 4.58
C ALA A 118 15.16 0.72 5.03
N LYS A 119 15.45 0.99 6.31
CA LYS A 119 16.81 0.94 6.86
C LYS A 119 17.38 -0.47 6.84
N LEU A 120 16.57 -1.48 7.17
CA LEU A 120 16.99 -2.88 7.12
C LEU A 120 17.34 -3.31 5.69
N LEU A 121 16.54 -2.89 4.72
CA LEU A 121 16.80 -3.14 3.30
C LEU A 121 18.11 -2.48 2.84
N GLU A 122 18.36 -1.23 3.24
CA GLU A 122 19.58 -0.51 2.93
C GLU A 122 20.80 -1.20 3.54
N LEU A 123 20.73 -1.55 4.82
CA LEU A 123 21.78 -2.28 5.52
C LEU A 123 22.13 -3.59 4.80
N ALA A 124 21.13 -4.41 4.47
CA ALA A 124 21.33 -5.68 3.79
C ALA A 124 21.99 -5.51 2.40
N ARG A 125 21.66 -4.43 1.67
CA ARG A 125 22.31 -4.10 0.39
C ARG A 125 23.78 -3.74 0.60
N THR A 126 24.09 -2.91 1.60
CA THR A 126 25.46 -2.52 1.94
C THR A 126 26.29 -3.72 2.37
N GLU A 127 25.76 -4.62 3.21
CA GLU A 127 26.48 -5.83 3.62
C GLU A 127 26.82 -6.74 2.45
N ARG A 128 25.88 -6.89 1.50
CA ARG A 128 26.10 -7.65 0.28
C ARG A 128 27.23 -7.05 -0.56
N GLU A 129 27.28 -5.73 -0.68
CA GLU A 129 28.35 -5.03 -1.40
C GLU A 129 29.70 -5.21 -0.70
N ILE A 130 29.75 -5.05 0.62
CA ILE A 130 30.97 -5.29 1.41
C ILE A 130 31.50 -6.71 1.17
N LYS A 131 30.61 -7.71 1.13
CA LYS A 131 31.00 -9.10 0.84
C LYS A 131 31.63 -9.24 -0.54
N LEU A 132 31.02 -8.65 -1.57
CA LEU A 132 31.54 -8.69 -2.95
C LEU A 132 32.89 -7.98 -3.07
N LEU A 133 33.07 -6.83 -2.41
CA LEU A 133 34.33 -6.10 -2.38
C LEU A 133 35.44 -6.88 -1.68
N ARG A 134 35.13 -7.56 -0.56
CA ARG A 134 36.06 -8.46 0.14
C ARG A 134 36.48 -9.64 -0.74
N GLU A 135 35.55 -10.25 -1.47
CA GLU A 135 35.85 -11.31 -2.44
C GLU A 135 36.75 -10.83 -3.57
N ARG A 136 36.47 -9.65 -4.12
CA ARG A 136 37.30 -9.02 -5.16
C ARG A 136 38.70 -8.71 -4.66
N LYS A 137 38.83 -8.14 -3.45
CA LYS A 137 40.12 -7.86 -2.81
C LYS A 137 40.97 -9.12 -2.69
N ARG A 138 40.41 -10.22 -2.16
CA ARG A 138 41.13 -11.50 -2.03
C ARG A 138 41.64 -12.05 -3.36
N LYS A 139 40.85 -11.92 -4.44
CA LYS A 139 41.27 -12.35 -5.79
C LYS A 139 42.44 -11.55 -6.32
N ILE A 140 42.49 -10.24 -6.03
CA ILE A 140 43.61 -9.38 -6.42
C ILE A 140 44.86 -9.74 -5.60
N GLU A 141 44.72 -9.92 -4.28
CA GLU A 141 45.84 -10.29 -3.40
C GLU A 141 46.44 -11.66 -3.73
N ALA A 142 45.65 -12.63 -4.19
CA ALA A 142 46.14 -13.95 -4.59
C ALA A 142 46.81 -13.98 -5.98
N GLY A 143 46.65 -12.92 -6.78
CA GLY A 143 47.32 -12.76 -8.07
C GLY A 143 48.57 -11.88 -8.02
N LEU A 144 48.91 -11.37 -6.83
CA LEU A 144 50.18 -10.72 -6.49
C LEU A 144 51.13 -11.74 -5.85
#